data_AF-A0A935NWB7-F1
#
_entry.id   AF-A0A935NWB7-F1
#
_cell.length_a   1.000
_cell.length_b   1.000
_cell.length_c   1.000
_cell.angle_alpha   90.00
_cell.angle_beta   90.00
_cell.angle_gamma   90.00
#
_symmetry.space_group_name_H-M   'P 1'
#
loop_
_entity.id
_entity.type
_entity.pdbx_description
1 polymer ?
#
loop_
_entity_poly.entity_id
_entity_poly.type
_entity_poly.pdbx_seq_one_letter_code
_entity_poly.pdbx_strand_id
1 'polypeptide(L)'
;MARLRLVHTLVLAVVLAAQALGGLACTQPRSQRCRDVCARQAECRDPKGKELEPSFDEKECVAQCSALETDAETRHIVDERVACFAQPDACNRCK
;
A
#
# COMPACT_ATOMS: atom_id res chain seq x y z
N MET A 1 0.82 -33.34 39.57
CA MET A 1 1.85 -32.68 38.72
C MET A 1 1.74 -33.00 37.22
N ALA A 2 1.27 -34.19 36.80
CA ALA A 2 1.14 -34.54 35.38
C ALA A 2 0.06 -33.72 34.60
N ARG A 3 -1.07 -33.40 35.24
CA ARG A 3 -2.17 -32.64 34.62
C ARG A 3 -1.80 -31.19 34.27
N LEU A 4 -0.95 -30.55 35.09
CA LEU A 4 -0.49 -29.17 34.85
C LEU A 4 0.48 -29.09 33.65
N ARG A 5 1.26 -30.14 33.41
CA ARG A 5 2.15 -30.26 32.25
C ARG A 5 1.37 -30.44 30.95
N LEU A 6 0.28 -31.22 30.99
CA LEU A 6 -0.59 -31.47 29.84
C LEU A 6 -1.35 -30.22 29.39
N VAL A 7 -1.81 -29.40 30.35
CA VAL A 7 -2.48 -28.12 30.06
C VAL A 7 -1.50 -27.12 29.46
N HIS A 8 -0.27 -27.04 29.98
CA HIS A 8 0.77 -26.18 29.39
C HIS A 8 1.12 -26.56 27.95
N THR A 9 1.25 -27.86 27.65
CA THR A 9 1.53 -28.32 26.28
C THR A 9 0.37 -28.05 25.32
N LEU A 10 -0.89 -28.19 25.79
CA LEU A 10 -2.07 -27.88 24.99
C LEU A 10 -2.19 -26.38 24.69
N VAL A 11 -1.96 -25.53 25.69
CA VAL A 11 -2.00 -24.08 25.52
C VAL A 11 -0.90 -23.61 24.57
N LEU A 12 0.32 -24.14 24.68
CA LEU A 12 1.42 -23.80 23.76
C LEU A 12 1.07 -24.17 22.31
N ALA A 13 0.50 -25.35 22.09
CA ALA A 13 0.13 -25.83 20.75
C ALA A 13 -0.95 -24.95 20.09
N VAL A 14 -1.93 -24.48 20.87
CA VAL A 14 -2.99 -23.57 20.38
C VAL A 14 -2.41 -22.19 20.02
N VAL A 15 -1.49 -21.65 20.82
CA VAL A 15 -0.83 -20.36 20.54
C VAL A 15 0.04 -20.44 19.28
N LEU A 16 0.77 -21.55 19.09
CA LEU A 16 1.58 -21.78 17.89
C LEU A 16 0.73 -21.92 16.61
N ALA A 17 -0.44 -22.56 16.70
CA ALA A 17 -1.36 -22.66 15.57
C ALA A 17 -2.02 -21.32 15.18
N ALA A 18 -2.27 -20.44 16.16
CA ALA A 18 -2.85 -19.12 15.92
C ALA A 18 -1.90 -18.17 15.16
N GLN A 19 -0.58 -18.35 15.26
CA GLN A 19 0.39 -17.52 14.55
C GLN A 19 0.54 -17.86 13.05
N ALA A 20 0.01 -19.00 12.59
CA ALA A 20 0.10 -19.40 11.18
C ALA A 20 -0.88 -18.66 10.25
N LEU A 21 -1.88 -17.96 10.81
CA LEU A 21 -2.88 -17.20 10.05
C LEU A 21 -2.52 -15.71 9.84
N GLY A 22 -1.42 -15.23 10.46
CA GLY A 22 -0.93 -13.85 10.28
C GLY A 22 -0.13 -13.61 8.99
N GLY A 23 -0.01 -14.63 8.13
CA GLY A 23 0.82 -14.62 6.92
C GLY A 23 0.16 -14.05 5.66
N LEU A 24 -0.95 -13.32 5.75
CA LEU A 24 -1.31 -12.36 4.70
C LEU A 24 -0.34 -11.19 4.81
N ALA A 25 0.92 -11.43 4.47
CA ALA A 25 1.75 -10.39 3.91
C ALA A 25 0.91 -9.81 2.77
N CYS A 26 0.33 -8.62 2.99
CA CYS A 26 -0.28 -7.80 1.97
C CYS A 26 0.78 -7.70 0.87
N THR A 27 0.71 -8.60 -0.10
CA THR A 27 1.62 -8.61 -1.23
C THR A 27 1.25 -7.35 -1.97
N GLN A 28 2.10 -6.34 -1.79
CA GLN A 28 1.87 -5.00 -2.29
C GLN A 28 1.41 -5.11 -3.75
N PRO A 29 0.20 -4.63 -4.07
CA PRO A 29 -0.37 -4.86 -5.37
C PRO A 29 0.59 -4.35 -6.44
N ARG A 30 0.99 -5.26 -7.33
CA ARG A 30 2.07 -5.04 -8.29
C ARG A 30 1.61 -4.25 -9.51
N SER A 31 0.64 -3.36 -9.37
CA SER A 31 0.16 -2.56 -10.51
C SER A 31 1.29 -1.69 -11.04
N GLN A 32 1.75 -2.01 -12.26
CA GLN A 32 2.79 -1.22 -12.93
C GLN A 32 2.27 0.19 -13.19
N ARG A 33 0.99 0.30 -13.53
CA ARG A 33 0.33 1.55 -13.83
C ARG A 33 0.30 2.50 -12.62
N CYS A 34 0.00 1.97 -11.43
CA CYS A 34 0.08 2.74 -10.19
C CYS A 34 1.53 3.12 -9.82
N ARG A 35 2.51 2.24 -10.08
CA ARG A 35 3.93 2.59 -9.90
C ARG A 35 4.32 3.78 -10.76
N ASP A 36 3.97 3.75 -12.04
CA ASP A 36 4.35 4.80 -12.99
C ASP A 36 3.72 6.16 -12.60
N VAL A 37 2.44 6.16 -12.17
CA VAL A 37 1.76 7.37 -11.69
C VAL A 37 2.38 7.90 -10.40
N CYS A 38 2.64 7.03 -9.42
CA CYS A 38 3.21 7.46 -8.15
C CYS A 38 4.66 7.94 -8.29
N ALA A 39 5.45 7.34 -9.18
CA ALA A 39 6.78 7.83 -9.52
C ALA A 39 6.72 9.22 -10.16
N ARG A 40 5.81 9.43 -11.12
CA ARG A 40 5.55 10.75 -11.72
C ARG A 40 5.09 11.77 -10.67
N GLN A 41 4.25 11.36 -9.72
CA GLN A 41 3.82 12.23 -8.62
C GLN A 41 4.98 12.59 -7.68
N ALA A 42 5.92 11.67 -7.44
CA ALA A 42 7.13 11.96 -6.67
C ALA A 42 8.02 12.99 -7.38
N GLU A 43 8.19 12.88 -8.70
CA GLU A 43 8.94 13.85 -9.52
C GLU A 43 8.34 15.26 -9.45
N CYS A 44 7.03 15.37 -9.25
CA CYS A 44 6.34 16.64 -9.12
C CYS A 44 6.57 17.36 -7.79
N ARG A 45 7.18 16.72 -6.79
CA ARG A 45 7.55 17.41 -5.54
C ARG A 45 8.80 18.26 -5.75
N ASP A 46 8.65 19.54 -5.43
CA ASP A 46 9.69 20.56 -5.50
C ASP A 46 10.91 20.16 -4.64
N PRO A 47 12.15 20.16 -5.19
CA PRO A 47 13.36 19.86 -4.42
C PRO A 47 13.70 20.93 -3.36
N LYS A 48 12.91 22.02 -3.26
CA LYS A 48 13.18 23.17 -2.38
C LYS A 48 12.78 23.02 -0.91
N GLY A 49 12.55 21.80 -0.43
CA GLY A 49 12.76 21.45 0.99
C GLY A 49 12.17 22.42 2.02
N LYS A 50 10.91 22.85 1.85
CA LYS A 50 10.16 23.43 2.97
C LYS A 50 9.56 22.28 3.76
N GLU A 51 10.43 21.71 4.59
CA GLU A 51 10.22 20.57 5.50
C GLU A 51 9.16 20.88 6.56
N LEU A 52 7.90 21.00 6.14
CA LEU A 52 6.72 21.11 7.00
C LEU A 52 5.55 20.21 6.55
N GLU A 53 5.64 19.58 5.37
CA GLU A 53 4.64 18.63 4.87
C GLU A 53 5.16 17.18 5.00
N PRO A 54 4.30 16.19 5.33
CA PRO A 54 4.72 14.78 5.37
C PRO A 54 5.39 14.42 4.04
N SER A 55 6.58 13.83 4.08
CA SER A 55 7.30 13.37 2.89
C SER A 55 6.40 12.44 2.07
N PHE A 56 6.37 12.60 0.73
CA PHE A 56 5.60 11.71 -0.13
C PHE A 56 6.13 10.28 0.02
N ASP A 57 5.28 9.35 0.44
CA ASP A 57 5.59 7.93 0.47
C ASP A 57 5.06 7.27 -0.81
N GLU A 58 5.96 6.97 -1.73
CA GLU A 58 5.63 6.30 -2.99
C GLU A 58 4.99 4.93 -2.76
N LYS A 59 5.40 4.20 -1.71
CA LYS A 59 4.84 2.88 -1.40
C LYS A 59 3.40 3.02 -0.92
N GLU A 60 3.12 4.02 -0.09
CA GLU A 60 1.77 4.31 0.35
C GLU A 60 0.88 4.75 -0.83
N CYS A 61 1.40 5.60 -1.72
CA CYS A 61 0.71 5.98 -2.95
C CYS A 61 0.35 4.75 -3.80
N VAL A 62 1.29 3.83 -4.04
CA VAL A 62 1.05 2.62 -4.85
C VAL A 62 0.03 1.71 -4.18
N ALA A 63 0.10 1.57 -2.85
CA ALA A 63 -0.85 0.76 -2.10
C ALA A 63 -2.28 1.31 -2.23
N GLN A 64 -2.46 2.62 -2.03
CA GLN A 64 -3.77 3.28 -2.17
C GLN A 64 -4.28 3.25 -3.61
N CYS A 65 -3.45 3.60 -4.60
CA CYS A 65 -3.82 3.57 -6.01
C CYS A 65 -4.29 2.17 -6.43
N SER A 66 -3.57 1.14 -6.01
CA SER A 66 -3.92 -0.21 -6.39
C SER A 66 -5.17 -0.73 -5.69
N ALA A 67 -5.44 -0.29 -4.45
CA ALA A 67 -6.69 -0.61 -3.77
C ALA A 67 -7.90 -0.05 -4.57
N LEU A 68 -7.79 1.18 -5.06
CA LEU A 68 -8.79 1.79 -5.95
C LEU A 68 -8.88 1.07 -7.31
N GLU A 69 -7.76 0.59 -7.86
CA GLU A 69 -7.75 -0.11 -9.15
C GLU A 69 -8.49 -1.45 -9.08
N THR A 70 -8.42 -2.14 -7.93
CA THR A 70 -9.07 -3.44 -7.73
C THR A 70 -10.58 -3.34 -7.50
N ASP A 71 -11.07 -2.18 -7.10
CA ASP A 71 -12.46 -1.94 -6.78
C ASP A 71 -13.20 -1.37 -8.01
N ALA A 72 -14.27 -2.02 -8.44
CA ALA A 72 -14.97 -1.67 -9.69
C ALA A 72 -15.64 -0.28 -9.65
N GLU A 73 -16.06 0.18 -8.47
CA GLU A 73 -16.71 1.48 -8.29
C GLU A 73 -15.68 2.61 -8.34
N THR A 74 -14.46 2.36 -7.87
CA THR A 74 -13.40 3.38 -7.75
C THR A 74 -12.31 3.29 -8.80
N ARG A 75 -12.26 2.23 -9.61
CA ARG A 75 -11.27 2.05 -10.68
C ARG A 75 -11.17 3.22 -11.65
N HIS A 76 -12.29 3.88 -11.95
CA HIS A 76 -12.32 5.06 -12.83
C HIS A 76 -11.42 6.20 -12.31
N ILE A 77 -11.25 6.33 -11.00
CA ILE A 77 -10.37 7.33 -10.37
C ILE A 77 -8.92 7.08 -10.79
N VAL A 78 -8.49 5.82 -10.84
CA VAL A 78 -7.15 5.42 -11.31
C VAL A 78 -7.01 5.70 -12.81
N ASP A 79 -8.06 5.41 -13.60
CA ASP A 79 -8.05 5.69 -15.03
C ASP A 79 -7.87 7.18 -15.35
N GLU A 80 -8.62 8.03 -14.67
CA GLU A 80 -8.52 9.49 -14.77
C GLU A 80 -7.14 9.98 -14.34
N ARG A 81 -6.61 9.47 -13.23
CA ARG A 81 -5.30 9.88 -12.72
C ARG A 81 -4.18 9.50 -13.68
N VAL A 82 -4.19 8.28 -14.21
CA VAL A 82 -3.22 7.85 -15.23
C VAL A 82 -3.32 8.72 -16.47
N ALA A 83 -4.53 9.00 -16.95
CA ALA A 83 -4.75 9.86 -18.10
C ALA A 83 -4.23 11.29 -17.86
N CYS A 84 -4.43 11.82 -16.64
CA CYS A 84 -3.90 13.13 -16.26
C CYS A 84 -2.36 13.14 -16.29
N PHE A 85 -1.72 12.16 -15.64
CA PHE A 85 -0.25 12.09 -15.56
C PHE A 85 0.45 11.78 -16.90
N ALA A 86 -0.31 11.37 -17.92
CA ALA A 86 0.19 11.24 -19.30
C ALA A 86 0.32 12.59 -20.04
N GLN A 87 -0.24 13.69 -19.49
CA GLN A 87 -0.22 15.00 -20.14
C GLN A 87 1.10 15.78 -19.91
N PRO A 88 1.44 16.72 -20.82
CA PRO A 88 2.51 17.70 -20.57
C PRO A 88 2.13 18.58 -19.37
N ASP A 89 3.07 18.93 -18.49
CA ASP A 89 2.81 19.70 -17.24
C ASP A 89 1.89 19.03 -16.22
N ALA A 90 1.81 17.70 -16.21
CA ALA A 90 1.02 16.93 -15.24
C ALA A 90 1.22 17.40 -13.78
N CYS A 91 2.44 17.76 -13.39
CA CYS A 91 2.74 18.25 -12.04
C CYS A 91 1.97 19.50 -11.60
N ASN A 92 1.52 20.33 -12.56
CA ASN A 92 0.77 21.54 -12.26
C ASN A 92 -0.75 21.30 -12.27
N ARG A 93 -1.21 20.18 -12.86
CA ARG A 93 -2.63 19.94 -13.16
C ARG A 93 -3.22 18.72 -12.46
N CYS A 94 -2.39 17.73 -12.17
CA CYS A 94 -2.80 16.47 -11.58
C CYS A 94 -2.46 16.51 -10.09
N LYS A 95 -3.47 16.30 -9.24
CA LYS A 95 -3.30 16.19 -7.80
C LYS A 95 -3.54 14.78 -7.31
#